data_AF-A0A961TB50-F1
#
_entry.id   AF-A0A961TB50-F1
#
_cell.length_a   1.000
_cell.length_b   1.000
_cell.length_c   1.000
_cell.angle_alpha   90.00
_cell.angle_beta   90.00
_cell.angle_gamma   90.00
#
_symmetry.space_group_name_H-M   'P 1'
#
loop_
_entity.id
_entity.type
_entity.pdbx_description
1 polymer ?
#
loop_
_entity_poly.entity_id
_entity_poly.type
_entity_poly.pdbx_seq_one_letter_code
_entity_poly.pdbx_strand_id
1 'polypeptide(L)'
;MMTFDNLKKAVKAGEIDTVLVCLVDMQGRLMGKRFTGAHFVESAHEETHCCNYLLATDLEMATPEGYASTSWRQGYGDYIMKPDLSTLRPVPWLDGTAMVLCDLLDHHTHKPVPHSPREMLKRQVARFEAIGLTPVMATELEFFMFEKSFDEIRKAGFRSLEPISGYNEDYHIFQTTKEEPVMRPLRNHLVA
;
A
#
# COMPACT_ATOMS: atom_id res chain seq x y z
N MET A 1 -15.20 6.36 2.56
CA MET A 1 -13.86 6.98 2.47
C MET A 1 -13.85 8.23 3.34
N MET A 2 -12.72 8.52 3.97
CA MET A 2 -12.56 9.62 4.92
C MET A 2 -12.27 10.92 4.15
N THR A 3 -12.95 12.02 4.47
CA THR A 3 -12.63 13.32 3.87
C THR A 3 -11.46 13.98 4.58
N PHE A 4 -10.79 14.93 3.92
CA PHE A 4 -9.69 15.67 4.54
C PHE A 4 -10.15 16.51 5.75
N ASP A 5 -11.36 17.07 5.72
CA ASP A 5 -11.92 17.78 6.88
C ASP A 5 -12.20 16.85 8.05
N ASN A 6 -12.65 15.62 7.79
CA ASN A 6 -12.81 14.62 8.85
C ASN A 6 -11.45 14.22 9.43
N LEU A 7 -10.40 14.13 8.60
CA LEU A 7 -9.03 13.89 9.08
C LEU A 7 -8.57 15.02 10.00
N LYS A 8 -8.75 16.29 9.61
CA LYS A 8 -8.41 17.44 10.46
C LYS A 8 -9.12 17.39 11.82
N LYS A 9 -10.39 17.01 11.84
CA LYS A 9 -11.16 16.87 13.09
C LYS A 9 -10.63 15.75 13.96
N ALA A 10 -10.38 14.57 13.39
CA ALA A 10 -9.85 13.41 14.11
C ALA A 10 -8.45 13.67 14.67
N VAL A 11 -7.58 14.34 13.89
CA VAL A 11 -6.25 14.78 14.36
C VAL A 11 -6.36 15.77 15.51
N LYS A 12 -7.25 16.77 15.40
CA LYS A 12 -7.49 17.73 16.48
C LYS A 12 -8.06 17.08 17.75
N ALA A 13 -8.86 16.03 17.60
CA ALA A 13 -9.44 15.26 18.70
C ALA A 13 -8.44 14.26 19.34
N GLY A 14 -7.28 14.02 18.72
CA GLY A 14 -6.32 13.01 19.16
C GLY A 14 -6.72 11.58 18.80
N GLU A 15 -7.72 11.40 17.94
CA GLU A 15 -8.17 10.10 17.45
C GLU A 15 -7.24 9.53 16.37
N ILE A 16 -6.57 10.42 15.62
CA ILE A 16 -5.53 10.07 14.64
C ILE A 16 -4.28 10.88 14.92
N ASP A 17 -3.17 10.21 15.18
CA ASP A 17 -1.87 10.82 15.39
C ASP A 17 -0.88 10.53 14.24
N THR A 18 -1.21 9.59 13.35
CA THR A 18 -0.33 9.11 12.30
C THR A 18 -1.04 9.06 10.95
N VAL A 19 -0.37 9.56 9.90
CA VAL A 19 -0.81 9.42 8.51
C VAL A 19 0.25 8.69 7.71
N LEU A 20 -0.11 7.54 7.15
CA LEU A 20 0.71 6.81 6.18
C LEU A 20 0.54 7.45 4.80
N VAL A 21 1.63 7.92 4.22
CA VAL A 21 1.68 8.51 2.89
C VAL A 21 2.36 7.52 1.97
N CYS A 22 1.57 6.83 1.14
CA CYS A 22 1.98 5.59 0.48
C CYS A 22 1.97 5.69 -1.05
N LEU A 23 2.98 5.11 -1.69
CA LEU A 23 2.95 4.70 -3.10
C LEU A 23 2.82 3.17 -3.18
N VAL A 24 2.47 2.66 -4.36
CA VAL A 24 2.52 1.22 -4.68
C VAL A 24 3.73 0.97 -5.58
N ASP A 25 4.65 0.12 -5.15
CA ASP A 25 5.87 -0.19 -5.91
C ASP A 25 5.64 -1.28 -6.98
N MET A 26 6.69 -1.62 -7.73
CA MET A 26 6.64 -2.59 -8.82
C MET A 26 6.27 -4.01 -8.37
N GLN A 27 6.42 -4.33 -7.09
CA GLN A 27 6.05 -5.63 -6.49
C GLN A 27 4.65 -5.59 -5.84
N GLY A 28 3.97 -4.44 -5.87
CA GLY A 28 2.64 -4.27 -5.28
C GLY A 28 2.66 -3.93 -3.79
N ARG A 29 3.81 -3.61 -3.20
CA ARG A 29 3.92 -3.25 -1.78
C ARG A 29 3.56 -1.79 -1.55
N LEU A 30 3.00 -1.48 -0.38
CA LEU A 30 2.87 -0.10 0.08
C LEU A 30 4.22 0.40 0.61
N MET A 31 4.75 1.44 -0.02
CA MET A 31 6.02 2.07 0.33
C MET A 31 5.81 3.55 0.61
N GLY A 32 6.61 4.18 1.47
CA GLY A 32 6.50 5.61 1.73
C GLY A 32 6.87 6.01 3.14
N LYS A 33 6.11 6.95 3.72
CA LYS A 33 6.45 7.62 4.98
C LYS A 33 5.31 7.58 5.99
N ARG A 34 5.69 7.69 7.27
CA ARG A 34 4.77 7.97 8.37
C ARG A 34 4.93 9.43 8.77
N PHE A 35 3.85 10.19 8.72
CA PHE A 35 3.78 11.56 9.19
C PHE A 35 3.01 11.63 10.50
N THR A 36 3.39 12.57 11.37
CA THR A 36 2.47 12.97 12.44
C THR A 36 1.22 13.57 11.80
N GLY A 37 0.06 13.33 12.40
CA GLY A 37 -1.22 13.83 11.90
C GLY A 37 -1.21 15.34 11.75
N ALA A 38 -0.64 16.04 12.74
CA ALA A 38 -0.47 17.50 12.73
C ALA A 38 0.34 18.00 11.52
N HIS A 39 1.52 17.41 11.26
CA HIS A 39 2.36 17.84 10.14
C HIS A 39 1.69 17.54 8.78
N PHE A 40 0.99 16.41 8.67
CA PHE A 40 0.27 16.08 7.44
C PHE A 40 -0.84 17.09 7.12
N VAL A 41 -1.70 17.38 8.10
CA VAL A 41 -2.82 18.32 7.88
C VAL A 41 -2.36 19.75 7.66
N GLU A 42 -1.20 20.13 8.21
CA GLU A 42 -0.61 21.45 8.04
C GLU A 42 0.00 21.66 6.66
N SER A 43 0.83 20.73 6.19
CA SER A 43 1.59 20.94 4.94
C SER A 43 1.91 19.69 4.14
N ALA A 44 2.18 18.54 4.76
CA ALA A 44 2.65 17.36 4.00
C ALA A 44 1.59 16.73 3.07
N HIS A 45 0.32 17.11 3.21
CA HIS A 45 -0.73 16.75 2.26
C HIS A 45 -0.55 17.39 0.88
N GLU A 46 0.18 18.51 0.79
CA GLU A 46 0.45 19.17 -0.49
C GLU A 46 1.47 18.38 -1.29
N GLU A 47 2.60 18.02 -0.69
CA GLU A 47 3.68 17.31 -1.35
C GLU A 47 4.69 16.72 -0.35
N THR A 48 5.30 15.59 -0.70
CA THR A 48 6.56 15.13 -0.08
C THR A 48 7.43 14.43 -1.12
N HIS A 49 8.64 14.00 -0.74
CA HIS A 49 9.58 13.32 -1.64
C HIS A 49 9.92 11.91 -1.17
N CYS A 50 10.27 11.02 -2.09
CA CYS A 50 10.84 9.72 -1.75
C CYS A 50 11.97 9.38 -2.73
N CYS A 51 12.90 8.53 -2.31
CA CYS A 51 13.97 8.09 -3.20
C CYS A 51 13.38 7.37 -4.43
N ASN A 52 13.89 7.69 -5.61
CA ASN A 52 13.38 7.16 -6.86
C ASN A 52 13.64 5.65 -7.04
N TYR A 53 14.58 5.07 -6.27
CA TYR A 53 14.84 3.64 -6.25
C TYR A 53 13.67 2.80 -5.75
N LEU A 54 12.66 3.40 -5.10
CA LEU A 54 11.48 2.66 -4.63
C LEU A 54 10.67 2.02 -5.77
N LEU A 55 10.92 2.38 -7.03
CA LEU A 55 10.37 1.69 -8.22
C LEU A 55 11.38 0.78 -8.92
N ALA A 56 12.54 0.55 -8.32
CA ALA A 56 13.69 -0.15 -8.91
C ALA A 56 14.36 -1.11 -7.91
N THR A 57 13.63 -1.56 -6.89
CA THR A 57 14.09 -2.57 -5.93
C THR A 57 13.50 -3.93 -6.22
N ASP A 58 14.11 -4.98 -5.67
CA ASP A 58 13.49 -6.31 -5.57
C ASP A 58 12.64 -6.45 -4.29
N LEU A 59 12.18 -7.67 -4.02
CA LEU A 59 11.38 -8.00 -2.83
C LEU A 59 12.14 -7.82 -1.52
N GLU A 60 13.47 -7.89 -1.53
CA GLU A 60 14.34 -7.70 -0.36
C GLU A 60 14.84 -6.26 -0.21
N MET A 61 14.37 -5.35 -1.06
CA MET A 61 14.84 -3.95 -1.12
C MET A 61 16.28 -3.80 -1.62
N ALA A 62 16.85 -4.82 -2.27
CA ALA A 62 18.11 -4.67 -2.99
C ALA A 62 17.89 -3.78 -4.23
N THR A 63 18.96 -3.14 -4.70
CA THR A 63 18.92 -2.23 -5.85
C THR A 63 19.64 -2.84 -7.06
N PRO A 64 18.99 -3.79 -7.78
CA PRO A 64 19.58 -4.42 -8.94
C PRO A 64 19.90 -3.41 -10.05
N GLU A 65 20.94 -3.71 -10.83
CA GLU A 65 21.34 -2.89 -11.97
C GLU A 65 20.35 -3.01 -13.14
N GLY A 66 20.47 -2.13 -14.13
CA GLY A 66 19.73 -2.20 -15.40
C GLY A 66 18.50 -1.30 -15.49
N TYR A 67 18.13 -0.58 -14.43
CA TYR A 67 17.03 0.38 -14.46
C TYR A 67 17.48 1.71 -15.11
N ALA A 68 16.76 2.13 -16.15
CA ALA A 68 17.01 3.42 -16.80
C ALA A 68 16.66 4.62 -15.89
N SER A 69 15.73 4.41 -14.96
CA SER A 69 15.16 5.47 -14.12
C SER A 69 16.08 5.89 -12.97
N THR A 70 16.90 4.96 -12.48
CA THR A 70 17.76 5.19 -11.32
C THR A 70 18.84 4.13 -11.21
N SER A 71 20.00 4.50 -10.66
CA SER A 71 21.13 3.59 -10.46
C SER A 71 22.11 4.13 -9.43
N TRP A 72 22.94 3.23 -8.88
CA TRP A 72 24.07 3.59 -8.01
C TRP A 72 24.97 4.66 -8.63
N ARG A 73 25.28 4.53 -9.93
CA ARG A 73 26.14 5.47 -10.66
C ARG A 73 25.56 6.89 -10.76
N GLN A 74 24.23 7.01 -10.77
CA GLN A 74 23.53 8.30 -10.84
C GLN A 74 23.20 8.86 -9.44
N GLY A 75 23.41 8.09 -8.37
CA GLY A 75 23.35 8.56 -6.99
C GLY A 75 21.98 8.49 -6.31
N TYR A 76 20.99 7.76 -6.88
CA TYR A 76 19.62 7.65 -6.35
C TYR A 76 18.97 9.01 -5.99
N GLY A 77 18.35 9.65 -6.97
CA GLY A 77 17.61 10.90 -6.78
C GLY A 77 16.23 10.71 -6.11
N ASP A 78 15.40 11.74 -6.21
CA ASP A 78 14.06 11.75 -5.62
C ASP A 78 12.95 11.72 -6.67
N TYR A 79 11.80 11.19 -6.26
CA TYR A 79 10.50 11.48 -6.81
C TYR A 79 9.70 12.35 -5.87
N ILE A 80 8.70 13.01 -6.43
CA ILE A 80 7.63 13.66 -5.69
C ILE A 80 6.53 12.63 -5.43
N MET A 81 6.11 12.50 -4.18
CA MET A 81 4.87 11.86 -3.78
C MET A 81 3.79 12.95 -3.64
N LYS A 82 2.80 12.92 -4.53
CA LYS A 82 1.64 13.83 -4.48
C LYS A 82 0.44 13.09 -3.87
N PRO A 83 0.03 13.37 -2.62
CA PRO A 83 -1.09 12.69 -2.00
C PRO A 83 -2.41 12.93 -2.76
N ASP A 84 -3.13 11.86 -3.05
CA ASP A 84 -4.48 11.90 -3.59
C ASP A 84 -5.49 11.82 -2.44
N LEU A 85 -5.95 12.98 -1.98
CA LEU A 85 -6.86 13.07 -0.82
C LEU A 85 -8.20 12.36 -1.03
N SER A 86 -8.58 12.03 -2.27
CA SER A 86 -9.78 11.21 -2.52
C SER A 86 -9.62 9.76 -2.03
N THR A 87 -8.38 9.31 -1.82
CA THR A 87 -8.05 7.96 -1.36
C THR A 87 -7.95 7.83 0.16
N LEU A 88 -8.08 8.93 0.89
CA LEU A 88 -7.98 8.98 2.35
C LEU A 88 -8.91 7.95 3.02
N ARG A 89 -8.33 7.16 3.92
CA ARG A 89 -9.04 6.11 4.67
C ARG A 89 -8.39 5.82 6.02
N PRO A 90 -9.17 5.41 7.03
CA PRO A 90 -8.60 4.87 8.27
C PRO A 90 -7.87 3.56 8.00
N VAL A 91 -6.95 3.20 8.90
CA VAL A 91 -6.25 1.91 8.91
C VAL A 91 -6.60 1.20 10.22
N PRO A 92 -7.75 0.53 10.31
CA PRO A 92 -8.34 0.09 11.59
C PRO A 92 -7.55 -0.99 12.34
N TRP A 93 -6.59 -1.64 11.70
CA TRP A 93 -5.66 -2.56 12.38
C TRP A 93 -4.40 -1.86 12.93
N LEU A 94 -4.27 -0.55 12.74
CA LEU A 94 -3.23 0.30 13.32
C LEU A 94 -3.89 1.43 14.11
N ASP A 95 -3.73 1.43 15.43
CA ASP A 95 -4.30 2.46 16.29
C ASP A 95 -3.86 3.86 15.85
N GLY A 96 -4.78 4.83 15.95
CA GLY A 96 -4.48 6.24 15.66
C GLY A 96 -4.05 6.54 14.23
N THR A 97 -4.32 5.65 13.26
CA THR A 97 -3.70 5.72 11.93
C THR A 97 -4.70 5.87 10.78
N ALA A 98 -4.41 6.80 9.86
CA ALA A 98 -5.01 6.88 8.54
C ALA A 98 -3.95 6.68 7.44
N MET A 99 -4.38 6.42 6.20
CA MET A 99 -3.51 6.36 5.04
C MET A 99 -4.06 7.13 3.84
N VAL A 100 -3.14 7.57 2.98
CA VAL A 100 -3.41 8.19 1.67
C VAL A 100 -2.47 7.60 0.62
N LEU A 101 -2.99 7.34 -0.57
CA LEU A 101 -2.19 6.93 -1.71
C LEU A 101 -1.67 8.15 -2.46
N CYS A 102 -0.49 8.02 -3.05
CA CYS A 102 0.17 9.08 -3.80
C CYS A 102 0.31 8.71 -5.28
N ASP A 103 0.20 9.73 -6.13
CA ASP A 103 0.77 9.68 -7.47
C ASP A 103 2.25 10.07 -7.39
N LEU A 104 3.10 9.43 -8.19
CA LEU A 104 4.52 9.77 -8.28
C LEU A 104 4.78 10.70 -9.44
N LEU A 105 5.46 11.82 -9.18
CA LEU A 105 5.90 12.77 -10.18
C LEU A 105 7.43 12.82 -10.22
N ASP A 106 7.97 13.03 -11.41
CA ASP A 106 9.38 13.31 -11.60
C ASP A 106 9.76 14.61 -10.89
N HIS A 107 10.84 14.59 -10.10
CA HIS A 107 11.22 15.71 -9.24
C HIS A 107 11.62 16.97 -10.02
N HIS A 108 12.11 16.83 -11.26
CA HIS A 108 12.58 17.97 -12.05
C HIS A 108 11.50 18.52 -12.97
N THR A 109 10.70 17.65 -13.56
CA THR A 109 9.70 18.02 -14.58
C THR A 109 8.28 18.12 -14.03
N HIS A 110 8.04 17.62 -12.81
CA HIS A 110 6.72 17.50 -12.18
C HIS A 110 5.70 16.69 -13.02
N LYS A 111 6.18 15.91 -14.00
CA LYS A 111 5.33 15.04 -14.83
C LYS A 111 5.14 13.69 -14.14
N PRO A 112 4.01 12.98 -14.38
CA PRO A 112 3.81 11.65 -13.83
C PRO A 112 4.93 10.69 -14.22
N VAL A 113 5.39 9.89 -13.25
CA VAL A 113 6.38 8.83 -13.47
C VAL A 113 5.69 7.68 -14.23
N PRO A 114 6.03 7.45 -15.51
CA PRO A 114 5.21 6.63 -16.41
C PRO A 114 5.16 5.15 -16.04
N HIS A 115 6.17 4.66 -15.33
CA HIS A 115 6.30 3.27 -14.88
C HIS A 115 5.85 3.08 -13.42
N SER A 116 5.28 4.08 -12.76
CA SER A 116 4.57 3.85 -11.50
C SER A 116 3.32 3.00 -11.79
N PRO A 117 3.08 1.88 -11.07
CA PRO A 117 1.93 1.01 -11.32
C PRO A 117 0.58 1.73 -11.32
N ARG A 118 0.39 2.69 -10.41
CA ARG A 118 -0.83 3.51 -10.35
C ARG A 118 -1.00 4.36 -11.60
N GLU A 119 0.06 5.01 -12.07
CA GLU A 119 0.04 5.81 -13.31
C GLU A 119 -0.19 4.94 -14.55
N MET A 120 0.42 3.74 -14.59
CA MET A 120 0.18 2.78 -15.67
C MET A 120 -1.30 2.39 -15.77
N LEU A 121 -1.96 2.14 -14.63
CA LEU A 121 -3.39 1.83 -14.60
C LEU A 121 -4.24 3.04 -15.00
N LYS A 122 -3.97 4.23 -14.45
CA LYS A 122 -4.68 5.48 -14.81
C LYS A 122 -4.67 5.73 -16.32
N ARG A 123 -3.55 5.45 -16.99
CA ARG A 123 -3.45 5.55 -18.46
C ARG A 123 -4.36 4.58 -19.18
N GLN A 124 -4.52 3.34 -18.70
CA GLN A 124 -5.45 2.40 -19.33
C GLN A 124 -6.90 2.81 -19.10
N VAL A 125 -7.25 3.27 -17.89
CA VAL A 125 -8.58 3.81 -17.58
C VAL A 125 -8.93 4.98 -18.49
N ALA A 126 -8.03 5.96 -18.64
CA ALA A 126 -8.24 7.11 -19.53
C ALA A 126 -8.47 6.70 -20.99
N ARG A 127 -7.85 5.61 -21.47
CA ARG A 127 -8.07 5.08 -22.82
C ARG A 127 -9.47 4.49 -22.98
N PHE A 128 -10.01 3.82 -21.96
CA PHE A 128 -11.40 3.36 -21.97
C PHE A 128 -12.39 4.53 -21.93
N GLU A 129 -12.14 5.52 -21.08
CA GLU A 129 -13.00 6.70 -20.97
C GLU A 129 -13.06 7.49 -22.28
N ALA A 130 -11.95 7.60 -23.01
CA ALA A 130 -11.88 8.27 -24.31
C ALA A 130 -12.79 7.63 -25.39
N ILE A 131 -13.19 6.37 -25.21
CA ILE A 131 -14.13 5.66 -26.09
C ILE A 131 -15.50 5.45 -25.44
N GLY A 132 -15.79 6.17 -24.35
CA GLY A 132 -17.07 6.12 -23.65
C GLY A 132 -17.30 4.85 -22.82
N LEU A 133 -16.23 4.15 -22.41
CA LEU A 133 -16.29 2.96 -21.58
C LEU A 133 -15.73 3.23 -20.17
N THR A 134 -16.32 2.58 -19.17
CA THR A 134 -15.83 2.60 -17.78
C THR A 134 -15.53 1.16 -17.35
N PRO A 135 -14.25 0.78 -17.17
CA PRO A 135 -13.91 -0.58 -16.78
C PRO A 135 -14.37 -0.87 -15.34
N VAL A 136 -14.96 -2.05 -15.12
CA VAL A 136 -15.37 -2.55 -13.80
C VAL A 136 -14.68 -3.89 -13.57
N MET A 137 -13.97 -4.03 -12.45
CA MET A 137 -13.16 -5.21 -12.15
C MET A 137 -13.32 -5.62 -10.68
N ALA A 138 -13.08 -6.90 -10.43
CA ALA A 138 -12.96 -7.48 -9.09
C ALA A 138 -11.75 -8.43 -9.05
N THR A 139 -11.20 -8.64 -7.86
CA THR A 139 -10.06 -9.54 -7.62
C THR A 139 -10.40 -10.48 -6.48
N GLU A 140 -10.10 -11.77 -6.66
CA GLU A 140 -10.18 -12.77 -5.60
C GLU A 140 -8.74 -13.10 -5.16
N LEU A 141 -8.37 -12.63 -3.96
CA LEU A 141 -7.02 -12.83 -3.42
C LEU A 141 -7.03 -14.05 -2.51
N GLU A 142 -6.52 -15.17 -3.03
CA GLU A 142 -6.26 -16.38 -2.25
C GLU A 142 -4.94 -16.27 -1.49
N PHE A 143 -4.89 -16.83 -0.29
CA PHE A 143 -3.68 -16.87 0.53
C PHE A 143 -3.67 -18.10 1.43
N PHE A 144 -2.51 -18.41 1.99
CA PHE A 144 -2.33 -19.49 2.96
C PHE A 144 -2.12 -18.92 4.36
N MET A 145 -2.76 -19.54 5.35
CA MET A 145 -2.48 -19.32 6.77
C MET A 145 -1.61 -20.46 7.31
N PHE A 146 -0.56 -20.11 8.04
CA PHE A 146 0.38 -21.07 8.63
C PHE A 146 0.27 -21.08 10.15
N GLU A 147 0.57 -22.22 10.77
CA GLU A 147 0.55 -22.37 12.22
C GLU A 147 1.60 -21.50 12.93
N LYS A 148 2.78 -21.38 12.31
CA LYS A 148 3.93 -20.65 12.86
C LYS A 148 3.91 -19.18 12.45
N SER A 149 4.48 -18.34 13.30
CA SER A 149 4.66 -16.93 12.96
C SER A 149 5.61 -16.75 11.78
N PHE A 150 5.49 -15.62 11.10
CA PHE A 150 6.38 -15.28 9.99
C PHE A 150 7.87 -15.30 10.39
N ASP A 151 8.20 -14.83 11.60
CA ASP A 151 9.60 -14.78 12.06
C ASP A 151 10.20 -16.17 12.29
N GLU A 152 9.41 -17.10 12.84
CA GLU A 152 9.83 -18.50 12.99
C GLU A 152 10.04 -19.17 11.64
N ILE A 153 9.09 -18.99 10.71
CA ILE A 153 9.16 -19.50 9.35
C ILE A 153 10.42 -18.97 8.62
N ARG A 154 10.67 -17.66 8.73
CA ARG A 154 11.83 -17.00 8.13
C ARG A 154 13.14 -17.53 8.72
N LYS A 155 13.23 -17.66 10.05
CA LYS A 155 14.41 -18.23 10.73
C LYS A 155 14.67 -19.68 10.33
N ALA A 156 13.62 -20.45 10.04
CA ALA A 156 13.71 -21.82 9.53
C ALA A 156 14.02 -21.88 8.01
N GLY A 157 14.24 -20.74 7.35
CA GLY A 157 14.56 -20.67 5.93
C GLY A 157 13.42 -21.10 5.00
N PHE A 158 12.17 -20.95 5.44
CA PHE A 158 10.97 -21.24 4.64
C PHE A 158 10.84 -22.70 4.14
N ARG A 159 11.44 -23.68 4.85
CA ARG A 159 11.50 -25.08 4.39
C ARG A 159 10.39 -26.00 4.90
N SER A 160 9.72 -25.61 5.99
CA SER A 160 8.69 -26.43 6.66
C SER A 160 7.48 -25.57 6.99
N LEU A 161 6.72 -25.24 5.94
CA LEU A 161 5.50 -24.45 6.03
C LEU A 161 4.32 -25.37 6.37
N GLU A 162 3.84 -25.30 7.60
CA GLU A 162 2.70 -26.09 8.09
C GLU A 162 1.45 -25.20 8.07
N PRO A 163 0.47 -25.45 7.17
CA PRO A 163 -0.78 -24.70 7.14
C PRO A 163 -1.57 -24.88 8.43
N ILE A 164 -2.37 -23.88 8.80
CA ILE A 164 -3.24 -23.95 9.99
C ILE A 164 -4.28 -25.08 9.91
N SER A 165 -4.61 -25.49 8.68
CA SER A 165 -5.52 -26.58 8.38
C SER A 165 -4.74 -27.83 7.97
N GLY A 166 -5.05 -28.96 8.60
CA GLY A 166 -4.40 -30.24 8.34
C GLY A 166 -4.92 -31.00 7.11
N TYR A 167 -5.93 -30.47 6.41
CA TYR A 167 -6.54 -31.09 5.23
C TYR A 167 -7.30 -30.05 4.38
N ASN A 168 -7.77 -30.46 3.19
CA ASN A 168 -8.54 -29.58 2.30
C ASN A 168 -9.89 -29.20 2.93
N GLU A 169 -10.08 -27.89 3.13
CA GLU A 169 -11.21 -27.31 3.84
C GLU A 169 -12.19 -26.54 2.94
N ASP A 170 -12.20 -26.83 1.63
CA ASP A 170 -13.09 -26.15 0.69
C ASP A 170 -14.55 -26.13 1.21
N TYR A 171 -15.07 -24.92 1.45
CA TYR A 171 -16.38 -24.64 2.07
C TYR A 171 -16.64 -25.23 3.48
N HIS A 172 -15.61 -25.64 4.23
CA HIS A 172 -15.74 -26.40 5.48
C HIS A 172 -15.84 -25.52 6.75
N ILE A 173 -17.08 -25.20 7.16
CA ILE A 173 -17.42 -24.29 8.29
C ILE A 173 -16.69 -24.59 9.62
N PHE A 174 -16.56 -25.87 9.98
CA PHE A 174 -15.91 -26.21 11.26
C PHE A 174 -14.40 -25.91 11.24
N GLN A 175 -13.75 -26.01 10.08
CA GLN A 175 -12.31 -25.71 10.00
C GLN A 175 -12.06 -24.21 9.97
N THR A 176 -12.83 -23.48 9.18
CA THR A 176 -12.74 -22.01 9.12
C THR A 176 -12.99 -21.35 10.48
N THR A 177 -13.69 -22.02 11.42
CA THR A 177 -13.83 -21.55 12.82
C THR A 177 -12.48 -21.33 13.51
N LYS A 178 -11.44 -22.12 13.17
CA LYS A 178 -10.09 -21.98 13.74
C LYS A 178 -9.35 -20.73 13.24
N GLU A 179 -9.75 -20.24 12.07
CA GLU A 179 -9.15 -19.10 11.38
C GLU A 179 -9.83 -17.78 11.75
N GLU A 180 -11.04 -17.83 12.33
CA GLU A 180 -11.83 -16.67 12.70
C GLU A 180 -11.12 -15.63 13.59
N PRO A 181 -10.16 -15.97 14.48
CA PRO A 181 -9.36 -14.96 15.17
C PRO A 181 -8.62 -14.00 14.23
N VAL A 182 -8.31 -14.41 13.00
CA VAL A 182 -7.72 -13.59 11.94
C VAL A 182 -8.79 -13.12 10.94
N MET A 183 -9.63 -14.05 10.48
CA MET A 183 -10.58 -13.76 9.40
C MET A 183 -11.70 -12.81 9.81
N ARG A 184 -12.21 -12.90 11.04
CA ARG A 184 -13.25 -11.99 11.54
C ARG A 184 -12.79 -10.54 11.60
N PRO A 185 -11.68 -10.18 12.28
CA PRO A 185 -11.22 -8.80 12.28
C PRO A 185 -10.85 -8.32 10.88
N LEU A 186 -10.22 -9.15 10.04
CA LEU A 186 -9.91 -8.80 8.65
C LEU A 186 -11.17 -8.37 7.89
N ARG A 187 -12.23 -9.18 7.91
CA ARG A 187 -13.51 -8.84 7.24
C ARG A 187 -14.13 -7.57 7.80
N ASN A 188 -14.18 -7.42 9.13
CA ASN A 188 -14.79 -6.25 9.76
C ASN A 188 -14.00 -4.97 9.49
N HIS A 189 -12.67 -5.04 9.47
CA HIS A 189 -11.77 -3.93 9.20
C HIS A 189 -11.83 -3.45 7.75
N LEU A 190 -12.08 -4.34 6.79
CA LEU A 190 -12.19 -3.98 5.38
C LEU A 190 -13.50 -3.23 5.04
N VAL A 191 -14.53 -3.35 5.88
CA VAL A 191 -15.84 -2.69 5.69
C VAL A 191 -15.97 -1.40 6.52
N ALA A 192 -15.06 -1.17 7.47
CA ALA A 192 -15.06 -0.03 8.38
C ALA A 192 -14.69 1.32 7.73
#